data_AF-A0A7Y3P896-F1
#
_entry.id   AF-A0A7Y3P896-F1
#
_cell.length_a   1.000
_cell.length_b   1.000
_cell.length_c   1.000
_cell.angle_alpha   90.00
_cell.angle_beta   90.00
_cell.angle_gamma   90.00
#
_symmetry.space_group_name_H-M   'P 1'
#
loop_
_entity.id
_entity.type
_entity.pdbx_description
1 polymer ?
#
loop_
_entity_poly.entity_id
_entity_poly.type
_entity_poly.pdbx_seq_one_letter_code
_entity_poly.pdbx_strand_id
1 'polypeptide(L)'
;MGNVAGIFFTAVNLLYAAMFGGPMDGTAWDVRVRQQGFFHWTSQAETLVFHGGRAVIAGEIAKGYAPALYDARDDGAGTAFTVRLEDADLDPVVWTGHVDKDRIAGVVTVRARDGRVSRYAFTGGRKSG
;
A
#
# COMPACT_ATOMS: atom_id res chain seq x y z
N MET A 1 -28.54 -3.11 -22.76
CA MET A 1 -28.06 -3.88 -21.59
C MET A 1 -26.74 -3.26 -21.14
N GLY A 2 -26.80 -2.23 -20.31
CA GLY A 2 -25.62 -1.53 -19.79
C GLY A 2 -25.42 -1.90 -18.33
N ASN A 3 -24.19 -2.23 -17.95
CA ASN A 3 -23.73 -2.64 -16.62
C ASN A 3 -23.97 -1.55 -15.56
N VAL A 4 -25.21 -1.33 -15.15
CA VAL A 4 -25.54 -0.42 -14.04
C VAL A 4 -25.07 -1.01 -12.69
N ALA A 5 -24.95 -2.33 -12.58
CA ALA A 5 -24.47 -2.96 -11.35
C ALA A 5 -23.05 -2.53 -10.95
N GLY A 6 -22.12 -2.38 -11.91
CA GLY A 6 -20.71 -2.16 -11.61
C GLY A 6 -20.37 -0.81 -10.98
N ILE A 7 -21.18 0.23 -11.21
CA ILE A 7 -20.89 1.61 -10.78
C ILE A 7 -21.40 1.87 -9.36
N PHE A 8 -22.47 1.20 -8.95
CA PHE A 8 -23.01 1.31 -7.59
C PHE A 8 -22.15 0.55 -6.57
N PHE A 9 -21.53 -0.58 -6.93
CA PHE A 9 -20.65 -1.32 -6.00
C PHE A 9 -19.35 -0.59 -5.67
N THR A 10 -18.76 0.17 -6.60
CA THR A 10 -17.55 0.97 -6.34
C THR A 10 -17.83 2.18 -5.47
N ALA A 11 -18.93 2.90 -5.73
CA ALA A 11 -19.31 4.07 -4.94
C ALA A 11 -19.69 3.72 -3.49
N VAL A 12 -20.38 2.59 -3.28
CA VAL A 12 -20.74 2.13 -1.92
C VAL A 12 -19.51 1.65 -1.15
N ASN A 13 -18.54 0.99 -1.79
CA ASN A 13 -17.28 0.64 -1.13
C ASN A 13 -16.43 1.86 -0.76
N LEU A 14 -16.37 2.88 -1.61
CA LEU A 14 -15.69 4.14 -1.30
C LEU A 14 -16.35 4.88 -0.13
N LEU A 15 -17.68 4.89 -0.08
CA LEU A 15 -18.43 5.52 1.02
C LEU A 15 -18.31 4.73 2.33
N TYR A 16 -18.29 3.39 2.26
CA TYR A 16 -18.10 2.53 3.43
C TYR A 16 -16.67 2.62 3.97
N ALA A 17 -15.66 2.61 3.10
CA ALA A 17 -14.26 2.86 3.47
C ALA A 17 -14.08 4.26 4.11
N ALA A 18 -14.82 5.26 3.63
CA ALA A 18 -14.82 6.60 4.23
C ALA A 18 -15.54 6.69 5.59
N MET A 19 -16.48 5.79 5.90
CA MET A 19 -17.25 5.80 7.16
C MET A 19 -16.75 4.83 8.24
N PHE A 20 -16.17 3.69 7.87
CA PHE A 20 -15.84 2.60 8.81
C PHE A 20 -14.39 2.12 8.73
N GLY A 21 -13.61 2.66 7.79
CA GLY A 21 -12.28 2.16 7.50
C GLY A 21 -12.28 0.95 6.57
N GLY A 22 -11.24 0.82 5.74
CA GLY A 22 -11.09 -0.33 4.87
C GLY A 22 -10.72 -1.61 5.66
N PRO A 23 -10.69 -2.80 5.04
CA PRO A 23 -10.42 -4.08 5.71
C PRO A 23 -9.07 -4.17 6.47
N MET A 24 -8.16 -3.22 6.23
CA MET A 24 -6.87 -3.12 6.90
C MET A 24 -6.80 -2.03 7.97
N ASP A 25 -7.87 -1.28 8.23
CA ASP A 25 -7.80 -0.14 9.15
C ASP A 25 -7.54 -0.58 10.60
N GLY A 26 -6.74 0.22 11.31
CA GLY A 26 -6.28 -0.09 12.66
C GLY A 26 -5.15 -1.12 12.72
N THR A 27 -4.51 -1.44 11.59
CA THR A 27 -3.39 -2.40 11.54
C THR A 27 -2.05 -1.72 11.31
N ALA A 28 -1.00 -2.33 11.87
CA ALA A 28 0.39 -1.93 11.67
C ALA A 28 1.23 -3.15 11.31
N TRP A 29 2.24 -2.94 10.47
CA TRP A 29 3.02 -4.00 9.85
C TRP A 29 4.49 -3.60 9.79
N ASP A 30 5.36 -4.51 10.22
CA ASP A 30 6.80 -4.36 10.04
C ASP A 30 7.21 -5.18 8.82
N VAL A 31 7.78 -4.52 7.82
CA VAL A 31 8.15 -5.09 6.53
C VAL A 31 9.63 -4.91 6.24
N ARG A 32 10.18 -5.79 5.41
CA ARG A 32 11.51 -5.64 4.81
C ARG A 32 11.34 -5.40 3.32
N VAL A 33 11.86 -4.26 2.85
CA VAL A 33 11.86 -3.86 1.45
C VAL A 33 13.20 -4.23 0.83
N ARG A 34 13.18 -4.87 -0.34
CA ARG A 34 14.36 -5.33 -1.08
C ARG A 34 14.24 -4.97 -2.55
N GLN A 35 15.29 -4.40 -3.13
CA GLN A 35 15.32 -4.12 -4.56
C GLN A 35 15.33 -5.42 -5.37
N GLN A 36 14.50 -5.52 -6.41
CA GLN A 36 14.53 -6.67 -7.32
C GLN A 36 15.71 -6.52 -8.31
N GLY A 37 16.62 -7.50 -8.36
CA GLY A 37 17.76 -7.50 -9.28
C GLY A 37 18.92 -8.41 -8.83
N PHE A 38 19.88 -8.68 -9.73
CA PHE A 38 20.89 -9.74 -9.56
C PHE A 38 22.00 -9.47 -8.51
N PHE A 39 22.13 -8.27 -7.95
CA PHE A 39 23.25 -7.93 -7.04
C PHE A 39 22.93 -6.94 -5.90
N HIS A 40 21.67 -6.82 -5.47
CA HIS A 40 21.30 -5.89 -4.40
C HIS A 40 20.99 -6.63 -3.09
N TRP A 41 21.92 -6.52 -2.13
CA TRP A 41 21.88 -7.26 -0.84
C TRP A 41 21.27 -6.41 0.29
N THR A 42 21.01 -5.13 0.01
CA THR A 42 20.49 -4.17 0.99
C THR A 42 18.99 -4.34 1.13
N SER A 43 18.54 -4.74 2.33
CA SER A 43 17.15 -4.69 2.73
C SER A 43 16.92 -3.54 3.70
N GLN A 44 15.87 -2.76 3.49
CA GLN A 44 15.45 -1.70 4.42
C GLN A 44 14.27 -2.19 5.24
N ALA A 45 14.30 -1.95 6.55
CA ALA A 45 13.15 -2.17 7.41
C ALA A 45 12.19 -0.99 7.29
N GLU A 46 10.90 -1.28 7.20
CA GLU A 46 9.85 -0.27 7.18
C GLU A 46 8.65 -0.64 8.03
N THR A 47 7.88 0.38 8.40
CA THR A 47 6.60 0.20 9.08
C THR A 47 5.48 0.81 8.24
N LEU A 48 4.45 0.01 7.98
CA LEU A 48 3.20 0.44 7.33
C LEU A 48 2.10 0.49 8.39
N VAL A 49 1.36 1.59 8.45
CA VAL A 49 0.22 1.76 9.35
C VAL A 49 -1.00 2.16 8.51
N PHE A 50 -2.10 1.44 8.69
CA PHE A 50 -3.38 1.71 8.03
C PHE A 50 -4.36 2.21 9.08
N HIS A 51 -4.87 3.43 8.93
CA HIS A 51 -5.79 4.04 9.88
C HIS A 51 -6.62 5.15 9.25
N GLY A 52 -7.94 5.12 9.44
CA GLY A 52 -8.86 6.15 8.98
C GLY A 52 -8.90 6.26 7.45
N GLY A 53 -8.84 5.11 6.75
CA GLY A 53 -8.81 5.03 5.29
C GLY A 53 -7.49 5.50 4.67
N ARG A 54 -6.45 5.74 5.49
CA ARG A 54 -5.14 6.20 5.04
C ARG A 54 -4.04 5.22 5.41
N ALA A 55 -3.00 5.20 4.60
CA ALA A 55 -1.75 4.50 4.85
C ALA A 55 -0.63 5.50 5.16
N VAL A 56 0.16 5.17 6.17
CA VAL A 56 1.38 5.85 6.58
C VAL A 56 2.53 4.86 6.42
N ILE A 57 3.53 5.22 5.63
CA ILE A 57 4.75 4.42 5.48
C ILE A 57 5.92 5.22 6.06
N ALA A 58 6.51 4.73 7.15
CA ALA A 58 7.42 5.52 8.00
C ALA A 58 8.57 6.17 7.23
N GLY A 59 9.33 5.43 6.43
CA GLY A 59 10.41 5.99 5.63
C GLY A 59 9.95 6.89 4.48
N GLU A 60 8.72 6.76 3.98
CA GLU A 60 8.19 7.67 2.97
C GLU A 60 7.77 9.00 3.61
N ILE A 61 7.16 8.97 4.81
CA ILE A 61 6.92 10.19 5.59
C ILE A 61 8.24 10.90 5.92
N ALA A 62 9.28 10.15 6.28
CA ALA A 62 10.59 10.74 6.56
C ALA A 62 11.23 11.42 5.33
N LYS A 63 10.84 11.03 4.12
CA LYS A 63 11.26 11.68 2.86
C LYS A 63 10.40 12.90 2.49
N GLY A 64 9.30 13.14 3.21
CA GLY A 64 8.41 14.28 2.98
C GLY A 64 7.03 13.94 2.40
N TYR A 65 6.72 12.66 2.15
CA TYR A 65 5.38 12.30 1.70
C TYR A 65 4.33 12.54 2.79
N ALA A 66 3.13 12.93 2.38
CA ALA A 66 1.95 12.93 3.25
C ALA A 66 1.32 11.53 3.33
N PRO A 67 0.60 11.21 4.42
CA PRO A 67 -0.28 10.04 4.46
C PRO A 67 -1.26 10.02 3.28
N ALA A 68 -1.38 8.89 2.60
CA ALA A 68 -2.23 8.76 1.41
C ALA A 68 -3.42 7.85 1.66
N LEU A 69 -4.48 8.02 0.86
CA LEU A 69 -5.57 7.05 0.83
C LEU A 69 -5.04 5.69 0.37
N TYR A 70 -5.64 4.63 0.89
CA TYR A 70 -5.40 3.28 0.38
C TYR A 70 -6.70 2.68 -0.14
N ASP A 71 -6.59 1.95 -1.24
CA ASP A 71 -7.65 1.10 -1.73
C ASP A 71 -7.37 -0.32 -1.25
N ALA A 72 -8.37 -0.98 -0.68
CA ALA A 72 -8.25 -2.38 -0.31
C ALA A 72 -9.51 -3.18 -0.65
N ARG A 73 -9.32 -4.45 -0.96
CA ARG A 73 -10.37 -5.38 -1.33
C ARG A 73 -10.05 -6.76 -0.78
N ASP A 74 -11.05 -7.38 -0.15
CA ASP A 74 -11.03 -8.80 0.19
C ASP A 74 -11.25 -9.65 -1.08
N ASP A 75 -10.38 -10.63 -1.31
CA ASP A 75 -10.45 -11.57 -2.43
C ASP A 75 -10.76 -13.02 -2.01
N GLY A 76 -11.06 -13.25 -0.73
CA GLY A 76 -11.36 -14.56 -0.15
C GLY A 76 -10.13 -15.37 0.25
N ALA A 77 -8.95 -15.07 -0.29
CA ALA A 77 -7.67 -15.61 0.17
C ALA A 77 -6.97 -14.66 1.17
N GLY A 78 -7.32 -13.38 1.11
CA GLY A 78 -6.86 -12.34 2.01
C GLY A 78 -7.31 -10.96 1.53
N THR A 79 -6.57 -9.93 1.91
CA THR A 79 -6.86 -8.54 1.54
C THR A 79 -5.78 -7.99 0.63
N ALA A 80 -6.13 -7.71 -0.62
CA ALA A 80 -5.27 -6.97 -1.55
C ALA A 80 -5.39 -5.46 -1.27
N PHE A 81 -4.28 -4.72 -1.38
CA PHE A 81 -4.26 -3.27 -1.19
C PHE A 81 -3.37 -2.54 -2.18
N THR A 82 -3.67 -1.26 -2.38
CA THR A 82 -2.84 -0.30 -3.12
C THR A 82 -2.76 1.02 -2.35
N VAL A 83 -1.56 1.60 -2.26
CA VAL A 83 -1.32 2.95 -1.75
C VAL A 83 -0.54 3.71 -2.82
N ARG A 84 -0.99 4.92 -3.13
CA ARG A 84 -0.29 5.80 -4.07
C ARG A 84 0.15 7.06 -3.34
N LEU A 85 1.46 7.24 -3.24
CA LEU A 85 2.08 8.43 -2.67
C LEU A 85 2.51 9.34 -3.82
N GLU A 86 2.00 10.56 -3.79
CA GLU A 86 2.34 11.60 -4.76
C GLU A 86 2.67 12.88 -4.03
N ASP A 87 3.66 13.59 -4.55
CA ASP A 87 4.04 14.91 -4.09
C ASP A 87 4.59 15.71 -5.28
N ALA A 88 4.48 17.04 -5.22
CA ALA A 88 4.89 17.94 -6.29
C ALA A 88 6.40 17.96 -6.50
N ASP A 89 7.20 17.56 -5.51
CA ASP A 89 8.67 17.63 -5.54
C ASP A 89 9.35 16.25 -5.47
N LEU A 90 8.61 15.18 -5.17
CA LEU A 90 9.15 13.82 -5.05
C LEU A 90 8.75 12.89 -6.21
N ASP A 91 9.41 11.73 -6.31
CA ASP A 91 9.17 10.70 -7.34
C ASP A 91 8.00 9.76 -6.97
N PRO A 92 6.89 9.72 -7.73
CA PRO A 92 5.70 8.94 -7.36
C PRO A 92 6.01 7.50 -6.94
N VAL A 93 5.45 7.11 -5.79
CA VAL A 93 5.63 5.78 -5.20
C VAL A 93 4.30 5.05 -5.10
N VAL A 94 4.24 3.84 -5.62
CA VAL A 94 3.05 2.98 -5.53
C VAL A 94 3.41 1.72 -4.77
N TRP A 95 2.70 1.48 -3.66
CA TRP A 95 2.75 0.24 -2.91
C TRP A 95 1.56 -0.61 -3.30
N THR A 96 1.80 -1.85 -3.69
CA THR A 96 0.75 -2.83 -3.98
C THR A 96 1.06 -4.08 -3.21
N GLY A 97 0.09 -4.66 -2.51
CA GLY A 97 0.35 -5.84 -1.71
C GLY A 97 -0.88 -6.64 -1.39
N HIS A 98 -0.65 -7.70 -0.62
CA HIS A 98 -1.66 -8.61 -0.14
C HIS A 98 -1.35 -9.00 1.30
N VAL A 99 -2.40 -9.09 2.10
CA VAL A 99 -2.36 -9.52 3.51
C VAL A 99 -3.14 -10.80 3.67
N ASP A 100 -2.49 -11.82 4.22
CA ASP A 100 -3.13 -13.06 4.67
C ASP A 100 -2.77 -13.27 6.14
N LYS A 101 -3.79 -13.26 7.01
CA LYS A 101 -3.66 -13.36 8.47
C LYS A 101 -2.65 -12.35 9.02
N ASP A 102 -1.50 -12.82 9.51
CA ASP A 102 -0.43 -12.01 10.10
C ASP A 102 0.76 -11.81 9.16
N ARG A 103 0.58 -12.09 7.86
CA ARG A 103 1.60 -11.89 6.83
C ARG A 103 1.18 -10.82 5.85
N ILE A 104 2.16 -10.03 5.43
CA ILE A 104 2.01 -9.02 4.40
C ILE A 104 3.12 -9.18 3.38
N ALA A 105 2.80 -9.07 2.10
CA ALA A 105 3.77 -9.13 1.02
C ALA A 105 3.31 -8.28 -0.16
N GLY A 106 4.26 -7.83 -0.98
CA GLY A 106 3.93 -7.04 -2.15
C GLY A 106 5.13 -6.43 -2.83
N VAL A 107 4.85 -5.35 -3.55
CA VAL A 107 5.81 -4.62 -4.37
C VAL A 107 5.65 -3.11 -4.18
N VAL A 108 6.78 -2.43 -4.05
CA VAL A 108 6.90 -0.98 -4.21
C VAL A 108 7.39 -0.67 -5.62
N THR A 109 6.72 0.23 -6.32
CA THR A 109 7.16 0.76 -7.62
C THR A 109 7.44 2.25 -7.46
N VAL A 110 8.65 2.67 -7.79
CA VAL A 110 9.05 4.09 -7.82
C VAL A 110 9.21 4.47 -9.27
N ARG A 111 8.47 5.48 -9.74
CA ARG A 111 8.63 6.04 -11.07
C ARG A 111 9.36 7.38 -10.94
N ALA A 112 10.64 7.37 -11.26
CA ALA A 112 11.44 8.57 -11.25
C ALA A 112 10.98 9.54 -12.34
N ARG A 113 11.13 10.85 -12.10
CA ARG A 113 10.81 11.91 -13.06
C ARG A 113 11.58 11.80 -14.38
N ASP A 114 12.74 11.14 -14.37
CA ASP A 114 13.54 10.84 -15.56
C ASP A 114 13.00 9.67 -16.40
N GLY A 115 11.87 9.07 -15.99
CA GLY A 115 11.23 7.94 -16.66
C GLY A 115 11.73 6.57 -16.21
N ARG A 116 12.75 6.48 -15.34
CA ARG A 116 13.22 5.21 -14.79
C ARG A 116 12.18 4.64 -13.83
N VAL A 117 12.00 3.32 -13.89
CA VAL A 117 11.11 2.58 -12.99
C VAL A 117 11.94 1.63 -12.15
N SER A 118 11.89 1.82 -10.83
CA SER A 118 12.51 0.92 -9.86
C SER A 118 11.44 0.11 -9.15
N ARG A 119 11.72 -1.19 -8.95
CA ARG A 119 10.77 -2.13 -8.33
C ARG A 119 11.43 -2.82 -7.15
N TYR A 120 10.74 -2.83 -6.03
CA TYR A 120 11.18 -3.43 -4.78
C TYR A 120 10.14 -4.42 -4.31
N ALA A 121 10.54 -5.59 -3.85
CA ALA A 121 9.64 -6.51 -3.15
C ALA A 121 9.64 -6.16 -1.67
N PHE A 122 8.50 -6.31 -1.00
CA PHE A 122 8.45 -6.27 0.45
C PHE A 122 7.72 -7.47 1.01
N THR A 123 8.17 -7.93 2.18
CA THR A 123 7.48 -8.95 2.98
C THR A 123 7.61 -8.62 4.46
N GLY A 124 6.62 -9.00 5.25
CA GLY A 124 6.60 -8.63 6.66
C GLY A 124 5.59 -9.42 7.49
N GLY A 125 5.47 -8.97 8.74
CA GLY A 125 4.50 -9.52 9.69
C GLY A 125 3.70 -8.42 10.35
N ARG A 126 2.54 -8.80 10.90
CA ARG A 126 1.75 -7.89 11.72
C ARG A 126 2.57 -7.46 12.93
N LYS A 127 2.57 -6.16 13.21
CA LYS A 127 3.22 -5.63 14.41
C LYS A 127 2.35 -5.98 15.62
N SER A 128 2.88 -6.87 16.45
CA SER A 128 2.34 -7.10 17.79
C SER A 128 2.74 -5.92 18.68
N GLY A 129 1.75 -5.28 19.32
CA GLY A 129 1.98 -4.27 20.34
C GLY A 129 2.64 -4.84 21.59
#